data_AF-A0A7Z9QIU7-F1
#
_entry.id   AF-A0A7Z9QIU7-F1
#
_cell.length_a   1.000
_cell.length_b   1.000
_cell.length_c   1.000
_cell.angle_alpha   90.00
_cell.angle_beta   90.00
_cell.angle_gamma   90.00
#
_symmetry.space_group_name_H-M   'P 1'
#
loop_
_entity.id
_entity.type
_entity.pdbx_description
1 polymer ?
#
loop_
_entity_poly.entity_id
_entity_poly.type
_entity_poly.pdbx_seq_one_letter_code
_entity_poly.pdbx_strand_id
1 'polypeptide(L)'
;IEGIYQHGNAQYAAAVKCPSVKEKDMTPGNMKLCRVHLDATIEKVKPRLVYACGNLAMKMLIRKSGITNKRGSSYEFTTSSGYSCIVVPIYHPYSVLREPRHAYLFETDIKNAYEKYILGKKSTSTFTYNVATQIEEVKAIHDELYDSEETIAVDIETTGLNFKTDEIMTIAISCKDKTWVIPCYHKDSPFRNPDSLMWNYLAEILENPKNKKVFHNAKFDLKFLLKEHIAPKNVWDTKIMHHFINENAPKSLMDLVKLYFADELENL
;
A
#
# COMPACT_ATOMS: atom_id res chain seq x y z
N ILE A 1 29.21 -8.57 27.70
CA ILE A 1 28.74 -9.55 26.69
C ILE A 1 28.11 -8.76 25.56
N GLU A 2 28.93 -8.24 24.63
CA GLU A 2 28.43 -7.54 23.44
C GLU A 2 27.98 -8.61 22.43
N GLY A 3 26.71 -9.01 22.49
CA GLY A 3 26.13 -9.99 21.59
C GLY A 3 25.83 -9.40 20.21
N ILE A 4 26.88 -9.08 19.44
CA ILE A 4 26.78 -8.85 18.00
C ILE A 4 27.24 -10.15 17.32
N TYR A 5 26.32 -10.85 16.69
CA TYR A 5 26.63 -12.05 15.91
C TYR A 5 26.73 -11.66 14.44
N GLN A 6 27.83 -12.03 13.78
CA GLN A 6 28.05 -11.80 12.35
C GLN A 6 27.85 -13.12 11.57
N HIS A 7 27.06 -13.07 10.51
CA HIS A 7 26.97 -14.15 9.53
C HIS A 7 26.93 -13.55 8.12
N GLY A 8 28.03 -13.69 7.38
CA GLY A 8 28.21 -12.97 6.12
C GLY A 8 28.13 -11.44 6.30
N ASN A 9 27.40 -10.77 5.41
CA ASN A 9 27.20 -9.31 5.47
C ASN A 9 26.07 -8.86 6.43
N ALA A 10 25.48 -9.79 7.22
CA ALA A 10 24.41 -9.49 8.16
C ALA A 10 24.90 -9.50 9.61
N GLN A 11 24.36 -8.58 10.42
CA GLN A 11 24.63 -8.49 11.85
C GLN A 11 23.35 -8.53 12.67
N TYR A 12 23.40 -9.22 13.80
CA TYR A 12 22.27 -9.33 14.73
C TYR A 12 22.58 -8.63 16.04
N ALA A 13 21.63 -7.85 16.53
CA ALA A 13 21.74 -7.16 17.80
C ALA A 13 20.39 -7.21 18.55
N ALA A 14 20.45 -7.55 19.84
CA ALA A 14 19.27 -7.48 20.68
C ALA A 14 18.81 -6.01 20.85
N ALA A 15 17.49 -5.80 20.70
CA ALA A 15 16.84 -4.49 20.92
C ALA A 15 16.99 -3.98 22.35
N VAL A 16 17.07 -4.90 23.31
CA VAL A 16 17.37 -4.64 24.73
C VAL A 16 18.50 -5.58 25.12
N LYS A 17 19.58 -5.03 25.70
CA LYS A 17 20.78 -5.83 26.05
C LYS A 17 20.61 -6.61 27.35
N CYS A 18 19.69 -6.18 28.21
CA CYS A 18 19.37 -6.88 29.45
C CYS A 18 18.66 -8.20 29.14
N PRO A 19 19.18 -9.35 29.61
CA PRO A 19 18.53 -10.63 29.41
C PRO A 19 17.16 -10.67 30.11
N SER A 20 16.23 -11.46 29.56
CA SER A 20 14.89 -11.70 30.12
C SER A 20 13.92 -10.51 30.16
N VAL A 21 14.33 -9.32 29.73
CA VAL A 21 13.44 -8.14 29.64
C VAL A 21 12.48 -8.31 28.48
N LYS A 22 11.17 -8.23 28.77
CA LYS A 22 10.11 -8.27 27.77
C LYS A 22 9.56 -6.86 27.54
N GLU A 23 8.76 -6.73 26.48
CA GLU A 23 8.16 -5.44 26.12
C GLU A 23 7.34 -4.82 27.26
N LYS A 24 6.62 -5.64 28.04
CA LYS A 24 5.83 -5.19 29.19
C LYS A 24 6.67 -4.59 30.33
N ASP A 25 7.95 -4.93 30.41
CA ASP A 25 8.87 -4.46 31.45
C ASP A 25 9.55 -3.13 31.03
N MET A 26 9.36 -2.71 29.78
CA MET A 26 10.00 -1.53 29.20
C MET A 26 9.10 -0.29 29.35
N THR A 27 9.29 0.45 30.43
CA THR A 27 8.71 1.79 30.61
C THR A 27 9.33 2.80 29.61
N PRO A 28 8.70 3.95 29.35
CA PRO A 28 9.30 5.00 28.53
C PRO A 28 10.70 5.45 29.00
N GLY A 29 10.91 5.50 30.33
CA GLY A 29 12.21 5.79 30.92
C GLY A 29 13.26 4.72 30.59
N ASN A 30 12.92 3.44 30.77
CA ASN A 30 13.79 2.32 30.43
C ASN A 30 14.13 2.29 28.94
N MET A 31 13.16 2.56 28.06
CA MET A 31 13.40 2.67 26.63
C MET A 31 14.37 3.81 26.30
N LYS A 32 14.20 4.99 26.90
CA LYS A 32 15.10 6.13 26.70
C LYS A 32 16.54 5.77 27.09
N LEU A 33 16.72 5.13 28.25
CA LEU A 33 18.03 4.68 28.72
C LEU A 33 18.63 3.62 27.77
N CYS A 34 17.86 2.62 27.36
CA CYS A 34 18.38 1.52 26.54
C CYS A 34 18.68 1.91 25.09
N ARG A 35 18.03 2.95 24.54
CA ARG A 35 18.22 3.39 23.15
C ARG A 35 19.66 3.78 22.83
N VAL A 36 20.42 4.28 23.81
CA VAL A 36 21.83 4.67 23.61
C VAL A 36 22.68 3.48 23.13
N HIS A 37 22.34 2.26 23.53
CA HIS A 37 23.06 1.07 23.09
C HIS A 37 22.75 0.68 21.64
N LEU A 38 21.53 0.97 21.16
CA LEU A 38 21.18 0.75 19.77
C LEU A 38 21.80 1.80 18.87
N ASP A 39 21.79 3.06 19.32
CA ASP A 39 22.51 4.16 18.66
C ASP A 39 23.99 3.78 18.48
N ALA A 40 24.68 3.41 19.57
CA ALA A 40 26.07 2.95 19.52
C ALA A 40 26.29 1.71 18.64
N THR A 41 25.32 0.79 18.59
CA THR A 41 25.41 -0.38 17.70
C THR A 41 25.35 0.06 16.22
N ILE A 42 24.40 0.92 15.87
CA ILE A 42 24.25 1.44 14.50
C ILE A 42 25.47 2.30 14.12
N GLU A 43 26.00 3.07 15.05
CA GLU A 43 27.23 3.85 14.84
C GLU A 43 28.45 3.00 14.53
N LYS A 44 28.62 1.89 15.26
CA LYS A 44 29.74 0.96 15.06
C LYS A 44 29.61 0.21 13.74
N VAL A 45 28.39 -0.18 13.37
CA VAL A 45 28.14 -1.07 12.23
C VAL A 45 27.95 -0.30 10.93
N LYS A 46 27.45 0.94 11.01
CA LYS A 46 27.04 1.77 9.86
C LYS A 46 26.19 0.98 8.83
N PRO A 47 25.05 0.38 9.23
CA PRO A 47 24.22 -0.42 8.33
C PRO A 47 23.41 0.46 7.37
N ARG A 48 23.33 0.07 6.09
CA ARG A 48 22.41 0.72 5.12
C ARG A 48 20.93 0.45 5.42
N LEU A 49 20.62 -0.76 5.89
CA LEU A 49 19.27 -1.25 6.16
C LEU A 49 19.25 -1.99 7.49
N VAL A 50 18.23 -1.72 8.30
CA VAL A 50 18.01 -2.36 9.60
C VAL A 50 16.61 -2.97 9.63
N TYR A 51 16.51 -4.26 9.96
CA TYR A 51 15.23 -4.91 10.20
C TYR A 51 14.85 -4.82 11.68
N ALA A 52 13.75 -4.15 11.99
CA ALA A 52 13.22 -4.09 13.35
C ALA A 52 12.27 -5.27 13.60
N CYS A 53 12.82 -6.35 14.16
CA CYS A 53 12.08 -7.59 14.42
C CYS A 53 11.10 -7.45 15.59
N GLY A 54 9.82 -7.28 15.28
CA GLY A 54 8.74 -7.20 16.27
C GLY A 54 8.53 -5.82 16.88
N ASN A 55 7.49 -5.71 17.71
CA ASN A 55 6.99 -4.44 18.23
C ASN A 55 7.97 -3.74 19.18
N LEU A 56 8.67 -4.49 20.04
CA LEU A 56 9.69 -3.91 20.93
C LEU A 56 10.86 -3.30 20.15
N ALA A 57 11.43 -4.01 19.18
CA ALA A 57 12.52 -3.49 18.37
C ALA A 57 12.09 -2.22 17.60
N MET A 58 10.88 -2.23 17.04
CA MET A 58 10.30 -1.06 16.37
C MET A 58 10.13 0.13 17.32
N LYS A 59 9.59 -0.08 18.52
CA LYS A 59 9.46 0.97 19.55
C LYS A 59 10.80 1.56 19.95
N MET A 60 11.83 0.72 20.03
CA MET A 60 13.17 1.14 20.41
C MET A 60 13.81 2.02 19.34
N LEU A 61 13.77 1.60 18.06
CA LEU A 61 14.42 2.34 16.97
C LEU A 61 13.62 3.57 16.53
N ILE A 62 12.35 3.40 16.19
CA ILE A 62 11.56 4.43 15.48
C ILE A 62 10.43 5.04 16.32
N ARG A 63 10.34 4.67 17.61
CA ARG A 63 9.33 5.20 18.57
C ARG A 63 7.87 5.01 18.12
N LYS A 64 7.60 4.02 17.28
CA LYS A 64 6.26 3.65 16.81
C LYS A 64 5.81 2.31 17.41
N SER A 65 4.51 2.06 17.43
CA SER A 65 3.86 0.83 17.89
C SER A 65 2.89 0.26 16.84
N GLY A 66 2.47 -1.00 17.00
CA GLY A 66 1.52 -1.66 16.10
C GLY A 66 2.22 -2.32 14.92
N ILE A 67 2.99 -3.38 15.21
CA ILE A 67 3.84 -4.06 14.21
C ILE A 67 3.05 -4.57 13.01
N THR A 68 1.85 -5.11 13.21
CA THR A 68 1.00 -5.66 12.14
C THR A 68 0.71 -4.64 11.04
N ASN A 69 0.55 -3.36 11.39
CA ASN A 69 0.20 -2.31 10.42
C ASN A 69 1.44 -1.65 9.79
N LYS A 70 2.59 -1.69 10.49
CA LYS A 70 3.83 -0.98 10.13
C LYS A 70 4.91 -1.86 9.51
N ARG A 71 4.70 -3.17 9.50
CA ARG A 71 5.55 -4.12 8.81
C ARG A 71 5.69 -3.76 7.32
N GLY A 72 6.87 -3.95 6.76
CA GLY A 72 7.18 -3.67 5.35
C GLY A 72 7.28 -2.18 4.97
N SER A 73 6.88 -1.27 5.85
CA SER A 73 7.09 0.18 5.66
C SER A 73 8.52 0.58 6.03
N SER A 74 9.04 1.60 5.37
CA SER A 74 10.34 2.19 5.65
C SER A 74 10.23 3.39 6.59
N TYR A 75 11.26 3.57 7.40
CA TYR A 75 11.42 4.71 8.28
C TYR A 75 12.89 5.12 8.33
N GLU A 76 13.15 6.41 8.31
CA GLU A 76 14.49 6.92 8.54
C GLU A 76 14.85 6.83 10.03
N PHE A 77 16.10 6.48 10.28
CA PHE A 77 16.71 6.54 11.61
C PHE A 77 18.04 7.28 11.50
N THR A 78 18.18 8.33 12.30
CA THR A 78 19.40 9.12 12.40
C THR A 78 20.00 8.95 13.79
N THR A 79 21.27 8.59 13.84
CA THR A 79 22.03 8.43 15.09
C THR A 79 22.42 9.78 15.68
N SER A 80 22.94 9.77 16.91
CA SER A 80 23.47 10.96 17.57
C SER A 80 24.62 11.66 16.83
N SER A 81 25.44 10.95 16.03
CA SER A 81 26.49 11.58 15.21
C SER A 81 26.02 12.06 13.83
N GLY A 82 24.74 11.85 13.48
CA GLY A 82 24.16 12.25 12.20
C GLY A 82 24.21 11.18 11.10
N TYR A 83 24.67 9.95 11.40
CA TYR A 83 24.57 8.85 10.45
C TYR A 83 23.11 8.42 10.28
N SER A 84 22.67 8.27 9.03
CA SER A 84 21.29 7.90 8.72
C SER A 84 21.21 6.56 7.98
N CYS A 85 20.20 5.78 8.34
CA CYS A 85 19.91 4.49 7.74
C CYS A 85 18.39 4.25 7.66
N ILE A 86 17.98 3.26 6.87
CA ILE A 86 16.58 2.86 6.76
C ILE A 86 16.28 1.74 7.73
N VAL A 87 15.17 1.87 8.46
CA VAL A 87 14.62 0.85 9.35
C VAL A 87 13.31 0.32 8.76
N VAL A 88 13.24 -0.99 8.54
CA VAL A 88 12.02 -1.68 8.11
C VAL A 88 11.54 -2.61 9.21
N PRO A 89 10.38 -2.36 9.83
CA PRO A 89 9.80 -3.28 10.79
C PRO A 89 9.35 -4.57 10.10
N ILE A 90 9.58 -5.71 10.75
CA ILE A 90 9.14 -7.02 10.29
C ILE A 90 8.58 -7.82 11.46
N TYR A 91 7.86 -8.91 11.17
CA TYR A 91 7.45 -9.82 12.23
C TYR A 91 8.66 -10.36 12.98
N HIS A 92 8.51 -10.54 14.30
CA HIS A 92 9.54 -11.20 15.07
C HIS A 92 9.64 -12.67 14.61
N PRO A 93 10.85 -13.25 14.42
CA PRO A 93 11.01 -14.63 13.98
C PRO A 93 10.20 -15.64 14.81
N TYR A 94 10.18 -15.47 16.13
CA TYR A 94 9.35 -16.30 17.02
C TYR A 94 7.84 -16.22 16.71
N SER A 95 7.32 -15.07 16.28
CA SER A 95 5.91 -14.94 15.86
C SER A 95 5.62 -15.72 14.58
N VAL A 96 6.60 -15.89 13.70
CA VAL A 96 6.52 -16.72 12.49
C VAL A 96 6.53 -18.20 12.86
N LEU A 97 7.42 -18.60 13.78
CA LEU A 97 7.45 -19.98 14.29
C LEU A 97 6.14 -20.39 14.98
N ARG A 98 5.54 -19.48 15.76
CA ARG A 98 4.26 -19.73 16.42
C ARG A 98 3.09 -19.74 15.47
N GLU A 99 3.15 -18.95 14.40
CA GLU A 99 2.06 -18.82 13.46
C GLU A 99 2.60 -18.81 12.03
N PRO A 100 2.78 -20.02 11.43
CA PRO A 100 3.46 -20.18 10.13
C PRO A 100 2.85 -19.39 8.97
N ARG A 101 1.57 -18.98 9.07
CA ARG A 101 0.92 -18.11 8.07
C ARG A 101 1.61 -16.75 7.92
N HIS A 102 2.37 -16.31 8.93
CA HIS A 102 3.17 -15.09 8.86
C HIS A 102 4.47 -15.27 8.05
N ALA A 103 4.86 -16.49 7.68
CA ALA A 103 6.10 -16.75 6.95
C ALA A 103 6.11 -16.01 5.60
N TYR A 104 5.03 -16.14 4.83
CA TYR A 104 4.88 -15.44 3.54
C TYR A 104 5.11 -13.94 3.68
N LEU A 105 4.45 -13.33 4.67
CA LEU A 105 4.58 -11.93 4.97
C LEU A 105 6.01 -11.56 5.39
N PHE A 106 6.60 -12.30 6.33
CA PHE A 106 7.94 -12.07 6.85
C PHE A 106 9.01 -12.12 5.75
N GLU A 107 8.96 -13.14 4.89
CA GLU A 107 9.87 -13.32 3.76
C GLU A 107 9.71 -12.19 2.74
N THR A 108 8.46 -11.81 2.43
CA THR A 108 8.17 -10.74 1.48
C THR A 108 8.73 -9.39 1.94
N ASP A 109 8.55 -9.02 3.21
CA ASP A 109 9.10 -7.75 3.72
C ASP A 109 10.63 -7.71 3.66
N ILE A 110 11.29 -8.82 4.00
CA ILE A 110 12.75 -8.92 3.92
C ILE A 110 13.20 -8.74 2.48
N LYS A 111 12.61 -9.51 1.55
CA LYS A 111 12.92 -9.46 0.13
C LYS A 111 12.71 -8.05 -0.43
N ASN A 112 11.54 -7.45 -0.22
CA ASN A 112 11.18 -6.15 -0.74
C ASN A 112 12.14 -5.05 -0.25
N ALA A 113 12.43 -5.02 1.05
CA ALA A 113 13.36 -4.04 1.61
C ALA A 113 14.80 -4.24 1.11
N TYR A 114 15.24 -5.50 0.97
CA TYR A 114 16.58 -5.80 0.46
C TYR A 114 16.72 -5.37 -1.00
N GLU A 115 15.76 -5.73 -1.86
CA GLU A 115 15.75 -5.34 -3.26
C GLU A 115 15.74 -3.81 -3.44
N LYS A 116 14.93 -3.11 -2.65
CA LYS A 116 14.82 -1.64 -2.70
C LYS A 116 16.08 -0.93 -2.20
N TYR A 117 16.51 -1.21 -0.97
CA TYR A 117 17.52 -0.40 -0.28
C TYR A 117 18.96 -0.91 -0.45
N ILE A 118 19.15 -2.19 -0.78
CA ILE A 118 20.47 -2.78 -1.01
C ILE A 118 20.77 -2.88 -2.50
N LEU A 119 19.88 -3.52 -3.27
CA LEU A 119 20.06 -3.69 -4.72
C LEU A 119 19.70 -2.44 -5.53
N GLY A 120 19.02 -1.47 -4.92
CA GLY A 120 18.69 -0.20 -5.58
C GLY A 120 17.61 -0.34 -6.65
N LYS A 121 16.78 -1.40 -6.60
CA LYS A 121 15.59 -1.48 -7.46
C LYS A 121 14.61 -0.41 -7.03
N LYS A 122 14.50 0.63 -7.85
CA LYS A 122 13.54 1.71 -7.67
C LYS A 122 12.66 1.77 -8.92
N SER A 123 11.35 1.73 -8.73
CA SER A 123 10.42 2.19 -9.74
C SER A 123 10.42 3.72 -9.75
N THR A 124 10.54 4.30 -10.93
CA THR A 124 10.30 5.72 -11.17
C THR A 124 8.99 5.83 -11.95
N SER A 125 7.87 5.59 -11.28
CA SER A 125 6.56 5.87 -11.87
C SER A 125 6.22 7.34 -11.61
N THR A 126 6.11 8.12 -12.69
CA THR A 126 5.54 9.47 -12.61
C THR A 126 4.04 9.30 -12.79
N PHE A 127 3.28 9.40 -11.70
CA PHE A 127 1.82 9.33 -11.76
C PHE A 127 1.27 10.69 -12.17
N THR A 128 0.73 10.78 -13.37
CA THR A 128 -0.03 11.94 -13.83
C THR A 128 -1.48 11.56 -13.99
N TYR A 129 -2.38 12.41 -13.49
CA TYR A 129 -3.81 12.28 -13.73
C TYR A 129 -4.36 13.56 -14.36
N ASN A 130 -5.39 13.41 -15.17
CA ASN A 130 -6.15 14.51 -15.75
C ASN A 130 -7.57 14.50 -15.19
N VAL A 131 -8.07 15.65 -14.74
CA VAL A 131 -9.46 15.78 -14.33
C VAL A 131 -10.26 16.25 -15.54
N ALA A 132 -11.14 15.40 -16.05
CA ALA A 132 -11.98 15.73 -17.19
C ALA A 132 -13.16 16.59 -16.70
N THR A 133 -13.13 17.88 -16.98
CA THR A 133 -14.17 18.85 -16.56
C THR A 133 -15.00 19.37 -17.72
N GLN A 134 -14.66 19.04 -18.97
CA GLN A 134 -15.46 19.35 -20.14
C GLN A 134 -15.99 18.08 -20.80
N ILE A 135 -17.18 18.14 -21.40
CA ILE A 135 -17.82 16.94 -21.96
C ILE A 135 -17.00 16.37 -23.13
N GLU A 136 -16.27 17.22 -23.85
CA GLU A 136 -15.35 16.87 -24.92
C GLU A 136 -14.17 16.04 -24.40
N GLU A 137 -13.69 16.31 -23.18
CA GLU A 137 -12.62 15.52 -22.54
C GLU A 137 -13.14 14.12 -22.18
N VAL A 138 -14.36 14.03 -21.64
CA VAL A 138 -15.01 12.73 -21.36
C VAL A 138 -15.25 11.97 -22.66
N LYS A 139 -15.66 12.65 -23.73
CA LYS A 139 -15.80 12.05 -25.06
C LYS A 139 -14.47 11.51 -25.59
N ALA A 140 -13.37 12.22 -25.40
CA ALA A 140 -12.05 11.74 -25.82
C ALA A 140 -11.64 10.45 -25.08
N ILE A 141 -11.93 10.36 -23.78
CA ILE A 141 -11.73 9.13 -22.98
C ILE A 141 -12.61 8.01 -23.52
N HIS A 142 -13.87 8.30 -23.79
CA HIS A 142 -14.81 7.36 -24.39
C HIS A 142 -14.29 6.79 -25.69
N ASP A 143 -13.95 7.64 -26.66
CA ASP A 143 -13.49 7.23 -27.99
C ASP A 143 -12.24 6.35 -27.91
N GLU A 144 -11.40 6.53 -26.87
CA GLU A 144 -10.21 5.70 -26.64
C GLU A 144 -10.54 4.30 -26.08
N LEU A 145 -11.60 4.17 -25.28
CA LEU A 145 -11.82 2.98 -24.44
C LEU A 145 -13.07 2.14 -24.78
N TYR A 146 -14.09 2.75 -25.41
CA TYR A 146 -15.42 2.13 -25.55
C TYR A 146 -15.44 0.83 -26.36
N ASP A 147 -14.51 0.64 -27.31
CA ASP A 147 -14.38 -0.60 -28.10
C ASP A 147 -13.01 -1.28 -27.95
N SER A 148 -12.20 -0.80 -27.00
CA SER A 148 -10.83 -1.31 -26.81
C SER A 148 -10.80 -2.65 -26.06
N GLU A 149 -9.72 -3.41 -26.23
CA GLU A 149 -9.38 -4.60 -25.44
C GLU A 149 -8.45 -4.30 -24.27
N GLU A 150 -8.01 -3.04 -24.13
CA GLU A 150 -7.05 -2.61 -23.12
C GLU A 150 -7.64 -2.75 -21.72
N THR A 151 -6.88 -3.34 -20.80
CA THR A 151 -7.33 -3.47 -19.40
C THR A 151 -7.37 -2.11 -18.74
N ILE A 152 -8.50 -1.79 -18.11
CA ILE A 152 -8.69 -0.55 -17.36
C ILE A 152 -8.87 -0.86 -15.88
N ALA A 153 -8.26 -0.04 -15.01
CA ALA A 153 -8.57 -0.01 -13.59
C ALA A 153 -9.61 1.09 -13.32
N VAL A 154 -10.57 0.80 -12.46
CA VAL A 154 -11.68 1.71 -12.14
C VAL A 154 -11.84 1.80 -10.63
N ASP A 155 -12.06 3.00 -10.14
CA ASP A 155 -12.28 3.30 -8.72
C ASP A 155 -13.29 4.44 -8.59
N ILE A 156 -14.13 4.42 -7.55
CA ILE A 156 -15.10 5.49 -7.30
C ILE A 156 -14.89 6.13 -5.93
N GLU A 157 -15.12 7.44 -5.86
CA GLU A 157 -15.27 8.15 -4.60
C GLU A 157 -16.72 8.49 -4.39
N THR A 158 -17.18 8.43 -3.13
CA THR A 158 -18.61 8.55 -2.79
C THR A 158 -18.82 9.46 -1.59
N THR A 159 -20.04 9.98 -1.42
CA THR A 159 -20.40 10.79 -0.24
C THR A 159 -20.44 9.98 1.06
N GLY A 160 -20.54 8.66 0.95
CA GLY A 160 -20.67 7.72 2.07
C GLY A 160 -20.75 6.28 1.60
N LEU A 161 -20.96 5.34 2.53
CA LEU A 161 -20.82 3.90 2.26
C LEU A 161 -22.13 3.22 1.81
N ASN A 162 -23.28 3.90 1.86
CA ASN A 162 -24.58 3.34 1.57
C ASN A 162 -25.04 3.70 0.16
N PHE A 163 -24.80 2.80 -0.80
CA PHE A 163 -25.17 2.99 -2.20
C PHE A 163 -26.63 3.38 -2.46
N LYS A 164 -27.56 3.13 -1.52
CA LYS A 164 -28.96 3.55 -1.69
C LYS A 164 -29.14 5.06 -1.48
N THR A 165 -28.40 5.65 -0.56
CA THR A 165 -28.58 7.04 -0.12
C THR A 165 -27.44 7.95 -0.52
N ASP A 166 -26.24 7.41 -0.67
CA ASP A 166 -25.03 8.12 -1.05
C ASP A 166 -24.88 8.19 -2.57
N GLU A 167 -24.07 9.14 -3.03
CA GLU A 167 -23.86 9.46 -4.44
C GLU A 167 -22.41 9.25 -4.85
N ILE A 168 -22.19 9.00 -6.14
CA ILE A 168 -20.85 8.94 -6.74
C ILE A 168 -20.32 10.36 -6.92
N MET A 169 -19.26 10.70 -6.20
CA MET A 169 -18.59 12.00 -6.31
C MET A 169 -17.69 12.04 -7.54
N THR A 170 -16.85 11.02 -7.72
CA THR A 170 -15.93 10.92 -8.86
C THR A 170 -15.77 9.47 -9.30
N ILE A 171 -15.44 9.27 -10.57
CA ILE A 171 -14.99 7.99 -11.12
C ILE A 171 -13.58 8.20 -11.68
N ALA A 172 -12.63 7.40 -11.22
CA ALA A 172 -11.29 7.34 -11.77
C ALA A 172 -11.17 6.15 -12.72
N ILE A 173 -10.56 6.36 -13.88
CA ILE A 173 -10.23 5.30 -14.85
C ILE A 173 -8.74 5.41 -15.16
N SER A 174 -8.00 4.33 -14.98
CA SER A 174 -6.58 4.24 -15.35
C SER A 174 -6.38 3.18 -16.42
N CYS A 175 -5.62 3.52 -17.46
CA CYS A 175 -5.24 2.64 -18.54
C CYS A 175 -3.78 2.91 -18.92
N LYS A 176 -2.93 1.89 -18.87
CA LYS A 176 -1.47 2.02 -19.10
C LYS A 176 -0.86 3.10 -18.21
N ASP A 177 -0.36 4.18 -18.80
CA ASP A 177 0.28 5.33 -18.17
C ASP A 177 -0.67 6.54 -17.99
N LYS A 178 -1.93 6.40 -18.41
CA LYS A 178 -2.94 7.47 -18.32
C LYS A 178 -3.91 7.21 -17.17
N THR A 179 -4.23 8.26 -16.43
CA THR A 179 -5.29 8.25 -15.43
C THR A 179 -6.19 9.45 -15.64
N TRP A 180 -7.50 9.20 -15.68
CA TRP A 180 -8.52 10.22 -15.77
C TRP A 180 -9.42 10.19 -14.55
N VAL A 181 -9.81 11.36 -14.06
CA VAL A 181 -10.77 11.53 -12.97
C VAL A 181 -11.95 12.31 -13.52
N ILE A 182 -13.12 11.71 -13.49
CA ILE A 182 -14.37 12.30 -13.96
C ILE A 182 -15.18 12.75 -12.72
N PRO A 183 -15.41 14.06 -12.51
CA PRO A 183 -16.21 14.55 -11.41
C PRO A 183 -17.71 14.38 -11.73
N CYS A 184 -18.38 13.44 -11.08
CA CYS A 184 -19.80 13.14 -11.28
C CYS A 184 -20.66 14.11 -10.45
N TYR A 185 -21.09 13.74 -9.24
CA TYR A 185 -21.85 14.62 -8.35
C TYR A 185 -20.98 15.50 -7.44
N HIS A 186 -19.67 15.60 -7.71
CA HIS A 186 -18.80 16.51 -6.97
C HIS A 186 -19.32 17.96 -7.01
N LYS A 187 -19.17 18.70 -5.90
CA LYS A 187 -19.65 20.09 -5.78
C LYS A 187 -19.09 21.04 -6.85
N ASP A 188 -17.93 20.74 -7.39
CA ASP A 188 -17.31 21.56 -8.44
C ASP A 188 -17.52 20.95 -9.84
N SER A 189 -18.36 19.91 -9.95
CA SER A 189 -18.65 19.24 -11.21
C SER A 189 -19.56 20.06 -12.12
N PRO A 190 -19.26 20.10 -13.44
CA PRO A 190 -20.17 20.61 -14.46
C PRO A 190 -21.22 19.58 -14.92
N PHE A 191 -21.16 18.33 -14.46
CA PHE A 191 -21.94 17.19 -14.98
C PHE A 191 -23.01 16.65 -14.02
N ARG A 192 -23.57 17.49 -13.16
CA ARG A 192 -24.47 17.08 -12.07
C ARG A 192 -25.80 16.42 -12.49
N ASN A 193 -26.03 16.18 -13.78
CA ASN A 193 -27.23 15.54 -14.29
C ASN A 193 -26.96 14.05 -14.64
N PRO A 194 -27.69 13.08 -14.04
CA PRO A 194 -27.60 11.65 -14.36
C PRO A 194 -27.88 11.29 -15.82
N ASP A 195 -28.76 12.02 -16.51
CA ASP A 195 -29.12 11.72 -17.91
C ASP A 195 -28.21 12.42 -18.93
N SER A 196 -27.03 12.86 -18.48
CA SER A 196 -26.08 13.57 -19.33
C SER A 196 -25.29 12.64 -20.25
N LEU A 197 -24.78 13.20 -21.35
CA LEU A 197 -23.86 12.51 -22.27
C LEU A 197 -22.67 11.86 -21.54
N MET A 198 -22.22 12.46 -20.42
CA MET A 198 -21.14 11.90 -19.60
C MET A 198 -21.49 10.49 -19.10
N TRP A 199 -22.69 10.29 -18.57
CA TRP A 199 -23.11 8.98 -18.04
C TRP A 199 -23.29 7.94 -19.15
N ASN A 200 -23.81 8.35 -20.32
CA ASN A 200 -23.87 7.48 -21.49
C ASN A 200 -22.46 7.03 -21.93
N TYR A 201 -21.51 7.95 -22.00
CA TYR A 201 -20.11 7.63 -22.31
C TYR A 201 -19.49 6.68 -21.28
N LEU A 202 -19.71 6.92 -19.98
CA LEU A 202 -19.23 6.04 -18.91
C LEU A 202 -19.86 4.65 -19.00
N ALA A 203 -21.16 4.57 -19.33
CA ALA A 203 -21.86 3.30 -19.53
C ALA A 203 -21.23 2.51 -20.67
N GLU A 204 -21.05 3.13 -21.84
CA GLU A 204 -20.46 2.47 -23.02
C GLU A 204 -19.03 1.96 -22.75
N ILE A 205 -18.21 2.73 -22.03
CA ILE A 205 -16.86 2.28 -21.61
C ILE A 205 -16.94 1.08 -20.67
N LEU A 206 -17.74 1.15 -19.60
CA LEU A 206 -17.75 0.14 -18.54
C LEU A 206 -18.50 -1.13 -18.95
N GLU A 207 -19.46 -1.01 -19.86
CA GLU A 207 -20.25 -2.13 -20.39
C GLU A 207 -19.60 -2.84 -21.58
N ASN A 208 -18.52 -2.28 -22.16
CA ASN A 208 -17.73 -2.94 -23.19
C ASN A 208 -17.26 -4.34 -22.72
N PRO A 209 -17.65 -5.46 -23.34
CA PRO A 209 -17.23 -6.78 -22.89
C PRO A 209 -15.76 -7.13 -23.24
N LYS A 210 -15.14 -6.42 -24.20
CA LYS A 210 -13.82 -6.72 -24.77
C LYS A 210 -12.69 -6.43 -23.79
N ASN A 211 -12.73 -5.29 -23.10
CA ASN A 211 -11.74 -4.94 -22.09
C ASN A 211 -12.06 -5.56 -20.72
N LYS A 212 -11.03 -5.70 -19.87
CA LYS A 212 -11.19 -6.05 -18.45
C LYS A 212 -11.38 -4.77 -17.64
N LYS A 213 -12.37 -4.73 -16.75
CA LYS A 213 -12.49 -3.68 -15.72
C LYS A 213 -11.99 -4.21 -14.40
N VAL A 214 -10.86 -3.70 -13.94
CA VAL A 214 -10.20 -4.11 -12.71
C VAL A 214 -10.59 -3.15 -11.59
N PHE A 215 -11.15 -3.68 -10.52
CA PHE A 215 -11.47 -2.95 -9.30
C PHE A 215 -10.71 -3.58 -8.12
N HIS A 216 -10.73 -2.92 -6.97
CA HIS A 216 -10.40 -3.55 -5.70
C HIS A 216 -11.63 -3.55 -4.80
N ASN A 217 -12.11 -4.72 -4.38
CA ASN A 217 -13.37 -4.85 -3.63
C ASN A 217 -14.59 -4.38 -4.44
N ALA A 218 -14.66 -4.79 -5.72
CA ALA A 218 -15.60 -4.36 -6.76
C ALA A 218 -17.07 -4.33 -6.33
N LYS A 219 -17.47 -5.20 -5.41
CA LYS A 219 -18.84 -5.23 -4.86
C LYS A 219 -19.30 -3.86 -4.36
N PHE A 220 -18.40 -3.02 -3.85
CA PHE A 220 -18.74 -1.67 -3.42
C PHE A 220 -19.11 -0.80 -4.62
N ASP A 221 -18.18 -0.64 -5.55
CA ASP A 221 -18.28 0.20 -6.74
C ASP A 221 -19.46 -0.20 -7.62
N LEU A 222 -19.60 -1.50 -7.91
CA LEU A 222 -20.65 -2.04 -8.76
C LEU A 222 -22.06 -1.70 -8.26
N LYS A 223 -22.27 -1.61 -6.94
CA LYS A 223 -23.59 -1.26 -6.40
C LYS A 223 -23.96 0.19 -6.68
N PHE A 224 -22.98 1.09 -6.61
CA PHE A 224 -23.17 2.49 -6.96
C PHE A 224 -23.36 2.65 -8.47
N LEU A 225 -22.53 2.00 -9.28
CA LEU A 225 -22.66 2.04 -10.74
C LEU A 225 -24.01 1.50 -11.23
N LEU A 226 -24.51 0.40 -10.63
CA LEU A 226 -25.84 -0.13 -10.94
C LEU A 226 -26.98 0.82 -10.56
N LYS A 227 -26.81 1.63 -9.50
CA LYS A 227 -27.79 2.68 -9.15
C LYS A 227 -27.85 3.76 -10.23
N GLU A 228 -26.71 4.11 -10.83
CA GLU A 228 -26.61 5.03 -11.97
C GLU A 228 -26.87 4.34 -13.31
N HIS A 229 -27.54 3.18 -13.31
CA HIS A 229 -27.91 2.41 -14.50
C HIS A 229 -26.75 1.90 -15.36
N ILE A 230 -25.53 1.83 -14.83
CA ILE A 230 -24.37 1.24 -15.49
C ILE A 230 -24.16 -0.19 -14.98
N ALA A 231 -24.05 -1.16 -15.89
CA ALA A 231 -23.85 -2.57 -15.59
C ALA A 231 -22.51 -3.10 -16.12
N PRO A 232 -21.37 -2.81 -15.46
CA PRO A 232 -20.05 -3.15 -15.97
C PRO A 232 -19.90 -4.63 -16.35
N LYS A 233 -19.26 -4.90 -17.49
CA LYS A 233 -19.00 -6.27 -17.98
C LYS A 233 -17.57 -6.69 -17.70
N ASN A 234 -17.22 -7.97 -17.82
CA ASN A 234 -15.84 -8.47 -17.70
C ASN A 234 -15.07 -7.85 -16.48
N VAL A 235 -15.69 -7.99 -15.30
CA VAL A 235 -15.20 -7.39 -14.04
C VAL A 235 -14.19 -8.30 -13.37
N TRP A 236 -13.07 -7.73 -12.94
CA TRP A 236 -12.01 -8.38 -12.20
C TRP A 236 -11.81 -7.67 -10.86
N ASP A 237 -11.72 -8.43 -9.77
CA ASP A 237 -11.54 -7.89 -8.42
C ASP A 237 -10.20 -8.35 -7.85
N THR A 238 -9.24 -7.43 -7.73
CA THR A 238 -7.89 -7.73 -7.22
C THR A 238 -7.91 -8.33 -5.81
N LYS A 239 -8.90 -8.00 -4.99
CA LYS A 239 -9.06 -8.58 -3.64
C LYS A 239 -9.42 -10.05 -3.69
N ILE A 240 -10.31 -10.43 -4.61
CA ILE A 240 -10.72 -11.84 -4.82
C ILE A 240 -9.61 -12.61 -5.51
N MET A 241 -8.97 -12.02 -6.52
CA MET A 241 -7.82 -12.63 -7.19
C MET A 241 -6.70 -12.94 -6.19
N HIS A 242 -6.37 -12.00 -5.30
CA HIS A 242 -5.36 -12.23 -4.28
C HIS A 242 -5.79 -13.30 -3.26
N HIS A 243 -7.09 -13.41 -2.95
CA HIS A 243 -7.60 -14.49 -2.11
C HIS A 243 -7.31 -15.88 -2.70
N PHE A 244 -7.41 -16.05 -4.03
CA PHE A 244 -7.08 -17.32 -4.69
C PHE A 244 -5.58 -17.61 -4.72
N ILE A 245 -4.73 -16.58 -4.66
CA ILE A 245 -3.27 -16.76 -4.58
C ILE A 245 -2.86 -17.18 -3.16
N ASN A 246 -3.38 -16.49 -2.15
CA ASN A 246 -3.11 -16.78 -0.75
C ASN A 246 -4.26 -16.29 0.14
N GLU A 247 -5.08 -17.24 0.59
CA GLU A 247 -6.24 -16.98 1.44
C GLU A 247 -5.86 -16.50 2.84
N ASN A 248 -4.64 -16.75 3.28
CA ASN A 248 -4.12 -16.35 4.59
C ASN A 248 -3.46 -14.96 4.57
N ALA A 249 -3.17 -14.40 3.39
CA ALA A 249 -2.59 -13.07 3.26
C ALA A 249 -3.65 -11.96 3.48
N PRO A 250 -3.24 -10.78 3.98
CA PRO A 250 -4.08 -9.59 4.01
C PRO A 250 -4.50 -9.17 2.60
N LYS A 251 -5.70 -8.60 2.46
CA LYS A 251 -6.33 -8.34 1.14
C LYS A 251 -6.85 -6.92 0.99
N SER A 252 -6.41 -6.01 1.85
CA SER A 252 -6.69 -4.59 1.63
C SER A 252 -5.80 -4.08 0.50
N LEU A 253 -6.24 -3.03 -0.21
CA LEU A 253 -5.47 -2.45 -1.30
C LEU A 253 -4.07 -2.04 -0.82
N MET A 254 -4.00 -1.38 0.33
CA MET A 254 -2.73 -0.95 0.94
C MET A 254 -1.80 -2.13 1.26
N ASP A 255 -2.33 -3.28 1.68
CA ASP A 255 -1.50 -4.47 1.90
C ASP A 255 -0.96 -5.03 0.58
N LEU A 256 -1.79 -5.09 -0.47
CA LEU A 256 -1.36 -5.53 -1.80
C LEU A 256 -0.27 -4.62 -2.37
N VAL A 257 -0.42 -3.29 -2.22
CA VAL A 257 0.61 -2.33 -2.62
C VAL A 257 1.93 -2.62 -1.90
N LYS A 258 1.90 -2.87 -0.58
CA LYS A 258 3.11 -3.22 0.18
C LYS A 258 3.75 -4.54 -0.25
N LEU A 259 2.94 -5.50 -0.70
CA LEU A 259 3.42 -6.82 -1.12
C LEU A 259 4.03 -6.79 -2.53
N TYR A 260 3.36 -6.14 -3.47
CA TYR A 260 3.68 -6.22 -4.90
C TYR A 260 4.40 -4.98 -5.45
N PHE A 261 4.29 -3.82 -4.80
CA PHE A 261 4.77 -2.52 -5.27
C PHE A 261 5.52 -1.77 -4.15
N ALA A 262 6.35 -2.48 -3.38
CA ALA A 262 7.04 -1.91 -2.21
C ALA A 262 8.00 -0.76 -2.55
N ASP A 263 8.49 -0.72 -3.78
CA ASP A 263 9.29 0.36 -4.33
C ASP A 263 8.48 1.65 -4.56
N GLU A 264 7.17 1.57 -4.77
CA GLU A 264 6.28 2.72 -5.00
C GLU A 264 5.72 3.37 -3.72
N LEU A 265 5.81 2.71 -2.56
CA LEU A 265 5.24 3.20 -1.29
C LEU A 265 5.72 4.58 -0.82
N GLU A 266 6.86 5.07 -1.30
CA GLU A 266 7.38 6.39 -0.94
C GLU A 266 6.85 7.50 -1.85
N ASN A 267 6.23 7.14 -2.97
CA ASN A 267 5.65 8.05 -3.97
C ASN A 267 4.11 8.17 -3.84
N LEU A 268 3.50 7.39 -2.94
CA LEU A 268 2.06 7.38 -2.61
C LEU A 268 1.81 8.14 -1.30
#